data_AF-A0A7S0CTE6-F1
#
_entry.id   AF-A0A7S0CTE6-F1
#
_cell.length_a   1.000
_cell.length_b   1.000
_cell.length_c   1.000
_cell.angle_alpha   90.00
_cell.angle_beta   90.00
_cell.angle_gamma   90.00
#
_symmetry.space_group_name_H-M   'P 1'
#
loop_
_entity.id
_entity.type
_entity.pdbx_description
1 polymer ?
#
loop_
_entity_poly.entity_id
_entity_poly.type
_entity_poly.pdbx_seq_one_letter_code
_entity_poly.pdbx_strand_id
1 'polypeptide(L)'
;MADLLEEQAMEVEALESILMEDMRVVEGSEAIAGATHAPCYQIAVSALGDGEEEDPDDATQTARLGLVFSHTPAYPETPPLLRCRSIEGLFDKELVEVTDLLRTHAEGLVGMAMIFDLVTEAKEWMRGRAGVVDVVEETPEMLQRRLEEEAEERLKAMRAVGTPVTAESFEAWTARFEAETGVAASAAAAAR
;
A
#
# COMPACT_ATOMS: atom_id res chain seq x y z
N MET A 1 9.49 -28.07 -7.52
CA MET A 1 8.68 -28.78 -6.50
C MET A 1 9.40 -28.80 -5.16
N ALA A 2 10.66 -29.26 -5.09
CA ALA A 2 11.46 -29.09 -3.86
C ALA A 2 11.68 -27.60 -3.52
N ASP A 3 12.02 -26.79 -4.51
CA ASP A 3 12.28 -25.35 -4.33
C ASP A 3 11.07 -24.59 -3.77
N LEU A 4 9.85 -24.87 -4.26
CA LEU A 4 8.62 -24.23 -3.75
C LEU A 4 8.32 -24.58 -2.29
N LEU A 5 8.58 -25.83 -1.88
CA LEU A 5 8.41 -26.24 -0.48
C LEU A 5 9.43 -25.56 0.43
N GLU A 6 10.66 -25.40 -0.04
CA GLU A 6 11.72 -24.68 0.67
C GLU A 6 11.40 -23.19 0.78
N GLU A 7 10.91 -22.56 -0.30
CA GLU A 7 10.43 -21.17 -0.30
C GLU A 7 9.26 -20.95 0.67
N GLN A 8 8.26 -21.86 0.67
CA GLN A 8 7.15 -21.83 1.63
C GLN A 8 7.66 -21.96 3.08
N ALA A 9 8.64 -22.84 3.33
CA ALA A 9 9.21 -23.01 4.66
C ALA A 9 10.01 -21.79 5.12
N MET A 10 10.82 -21.19 4.23
CA MET A 10 11.56 -19.96 4.51
C MET A 10 10.62 -18.78 4.80
N GLU A 11 9.49 -18.69 4.09
CA GLU A 11 8.47 -17.68 4.40
C GLU A 11 7.89 -17.87 5.81
N VAL A 12 7.54 -19.10 6.19
CA VAL A 12 7.03 -19.41 7.54
C VAL A 12 8.05 -19.04 8.60
N GLU A 13 9.32 -19.41 8.43
CA GLU A 13 10.39 -19.09 9.38
C GLU A 13 10.58 -17.57 9.52
N ALA A 14 10.53 -16.83 8.40
CA ALA A 14 10.59 -15.38 8.42
C ALA A 14 9.39 -14.77 9.18
N LEU A 15 8.18 -15.28 8.95
CA LEU A 15 6.97 -14.83 9.65
C LEU A 15 7.04 -15.14 11.15
N GLU A 16 7.50 -16.32 11.55
CA GLU A 16 7.70 -16.67 12.96
C GLU A 16 8.71 -15.72 13.65
N SER A 17 9.73 -15.27 12.91
CA SER A 17 10.69 -14.28 13.43
C SER A 17 10.11 -12.87 13.52
N ILE A 18 9.22 -12.47 12.61
CA ILE A 18 8.63 -11.12 12.58
C ILE A 18 7.48 -11.02 13.59
N LEU A 19 6.64 -12.04 13.65
CA LEU A 19 5.36 -12.08 14.37
C LEU A 19 5.46 -12.92 15.66
N MET A 20 6.67 -13.06 16.20
CA MET A 20 7.08 -13.83 17.37
C MET A 20 5.93 -14.39 18.23
N GLU A 21 5.21 -13.54 18.97
CA GLU A 21 4.15 -13.95 19.89
C GLU A 21 2.75 -14.01 19.28
N ASP A 22 2.56 -13.38 18.12
CA ASP A 22 1.29 -13.32 17.40
C ASP A 22 1.03 -14.57 16.55
N MET A 23 2.08 -15.30 16.18
CA MET A 23 1.99 -16.49 15.32
C MET A 23 2.02 -17.79 16.12
N ARG A 24 1.11 -18.71 15.80
CA ARG A 24 1.11 -20.08 16.34
C ARG A 24 0.56 -21.12 15.37
N VAL A 25 1.07 -22.34 15.43
CA VAL A 25 0.48 -23.48 14.70
C VAL A 25 -0.88 -23.84 15.32
N VAL A 26 -1.85 -24.18 14.49
CA VAL A 26 -3.22 -24.56 14.92
C VAL A 26 -3.63 -25.89 14.32
N GLU A 27 -4.38 -26.67 15.09
CA GLU A 27 -4.85 -28.01 14.73
C GLU A 27 -6.34 -28.18 15.06
N GLY A 28 -6.93 -29.32 14.66
CA GLY A 28 -8.30 -29.66 15.02
C GLY A 28 -9.34 -28.68 14.48
N SER A 29 -10.20 -28.16 15.35
CA SER A 29 -11.31 -27.25 14.99
C SER A 29 -10.87 -25.84 14.61
N GLU A 30 -9.66 -25.44 15.02
CA GLU A 30 -9.09 -24.13 14.72
C GLU A 30 -8.44 -24.09 13.33
N ALA A 31 -7.97 -25.25 12.85
CA ALA A 31 -7.41 -25.42 11.51
C ALA A 31 -8.46 -25.25 10.39
N ILE A 32 -7.97 -25.08 9.16
CA ILE A 32 -8.81 -25.02 7.97
C ILE A 32 -9.19 -26.44 7.56
N ALA A 33 -10.49 -26.72 7.50
CA ALA A 33 -10.99 -28.01 7.05
C ALA A 33 -10.56 -28.28 5.60
N GLY A 34 -9.85 -29.38 5.38
CA GLY A 34 -9.37 -29.79 4.05
C GLY A 34 -7.95 -29.32 3.70
N ALA A 35 -7.27 -28.59 4.58
CA ALA A 35 -5.84 -28.35 4.45
C ALA A 35 -5.06 -29.67 4.58
N THR A 36 -4.33 -30.05 3.54
CA THR A 36 -3.59 -31.33 3.47
C THR A 36 -2.13 -31.18 3.04
N HIS A 37 -1.76 -30.03 2.47
CA HIS A 37 -0.43 -29.76 1.94
C HIS A 37 0.52 -29.24 3.02
N ALA A 38 0.10 -28.22 3.75
CA ALA A 38 0.89 -27.55 4.78
C ALA A 38 0.13 -27.45 6.11
N PRO A 39 0.83 -27.38 7.25
CA PRO A 39 0.20 -27.14 8.55
C PRO A 39 -0.58 -25.83 8.53
N CYS A 40 -1.64 -25.77 9.33
CA CYS A 40 -2.36 -24.52 9.55
C CYS A 40 -1.65 -23.72 10.64
N TYR A 41 -1.50 -22.43 10.44
CA TYR A 41 -1.02 -21.51 11.46
C TYR A 41 -1.96 -20.32 11.55
N GLN A 42 -2.02 -19.74 12.73
CA GLN A 42 -2.75 -18.54 13.03
C GLN A 42 -1.81 -17.40 13.32
N ILE A 43 -2.17 -16.22 12.81
CA ILE A 43 -1.62 -14.94 13.22
C ILE A 43 -2.72 -14.14 13.92
N ALA A 44 -2.45 -13.69 15.14
CA ALA A 44 -3.31 -12.78 15.88
C ALA A 44 -3.05 -11.33 15.45
N VAL A 45 -4.11 -10.55 15.27
CA VAL A 45 -4.03 -9.16 14.84
C VAL A 45 -4.88 -8.30 15.78
N SER A 46 -4.23 -7.33 16.41
CA SER A 46 -4.86 -6.23 17.16
C SER A 46 -5.04 -5.00 16.27
N ALA A 47 -5.94 -4.09 16.66
CA ALA A 47 -5.99 -2.77 16.04
C ALA A 47 -4.72 -1.97 16.36
N LEU A 48 -4.28 -1.97 17.61
CA LEU A 48 -3.14 -1.19 18.05
C LEU A 48 -1.82 -1.90 17.77
N GLY A 49 -0.76 -1.14 17.47
CA GLY A 49 0.61 -1.61 17.29
C GLY A 49 1.47 -1.45 18.55
N ASP A 50 2.76 -1.76 18.40
CA ASP A 50 3.71 -1.72 19.50
C ASP A 50 3.84 -0.31 20.09
N GLY A 51 3.60 -0.19 21.40
CA GLY A 51 3.71 1.07 22.13
C GLY A 51 2.46 1.96 22.07
N GLU A 52 1.40 1.55 21.37
CA GLU A 52 0.09 2.18 21.48
C GLU A 52 -0.67 1.58 22.68
N GLU A 53 -1.19 2.43 23.57
CA GLU A 53 -1.96 1.98 24.74
C GLU A 53 -3.41 1.71 24.34
N GLU A 54 -3.93 0.53 24.71
CA GLU A 54 -5.34 0.20 24.56
C GLU A 54 -6.19 0.83 25.67
N ASP A 55 -7.35 1.38 25.29
CA ASP A 55 -8.40 1.70 26.26
C ASP A 55 -9.15 0.41 26.62
N PRO A 56 -9.03 -0.10 27.86
CA PRO A 56 -9.68 -1.34 28.26
C PRO A 56 -11.21 -1.26 28.26
N ASP A 57 -11.78 -0.05 28.28
CA ASP A 57 -13.23 0.16 28.19
C ASP A 57 -13.71 0.25 26.72
N ASP A 58 -12.80 0.35 25.76
CA ASP A 58 -13.11 0.35 24.33
C ASP A 58 -13.05 -1.07 23.73
N ALA A 59 -14.23 -1.67 23.58
CA ALA A 59 -14.41 -3.00 22.98
C ALA A 59 -13.90 -3.10 21.53
N THR A 60 -13.73 -1.98 20.83
CA THR A 60 -13.23 -1.97 19.46
C THR A 60 -11.70 -2.04 19.40
N GLN A 61 -11.00 -1.43 20.37
CA GLN A 61 -9.53 -1.49 20.49
C GLN A 61 -9.03 -2.79 21.11
N THR A 62 -9.80 -3.37 22.03
CA THR A 62 -9.51 -4.67 22.67
C THR A 62 -9.82 -5.87 21.76
N ALA A 63 -10.50 -5.67 20.64
CA ALA A 63 -10.81 -6.75 19.70
C ALA A 63 -9.53 -7.39 19.12
N ARG A 64 -9.61 -8.70 18.85
CA ARG A 64 -8.52 -9.51 18.30
C ARG A 64 -9.02 -10.40 17.17
N LEU A 65 -8.45 -10.20 15.99
CA LEU A 65 -8.72 -10.99 14.78
C LEU A 65 -7.72 -12.13 14.68
N GLY A 66 -8.20 -13.34 14.41
CA GLY A 66 -7.35 -14.50 14.11
C GLY A 66 -7.39 -14.81 12.62
N LEU A 67 -6.25 -14.66 11.95
CA LEU A 67 -6.04 -15.06 10.56
C LEU A 67 -5.45 -16.46 10.52
N VAL A 68 -6.20 -17.45 10.06
CA VAL A 68 -5.70 -18.81 9.89
C VAL A 68 -5.33 -19.02 8.43
N PHE A 69 -4.09 -19.43 8.21
CA PHE A 69 -3.52 -19.71 6.89
C PHE A 69 -3.10 -21.16 6.75
N SER A 70 -3.09 -21.65 5.51
CA SER A 70 -2.37 -22.86 5.10
C SER A 70 -1.95 -22.73 3.65
N HIS A 71 -0.69 -23.01 3.34
CA HIS A 71 -0.18 -22.96 1.98
C HIS A 71 -0.86 -23.99 1.09
N THR A 72 -1.17 -23.58 -0.13
CA THR A 72 -1.62 -24.47 -1.19
C THR A 72 -0.40 -25.08 -1.90
N PRO A 73 -0.54 -26.24 -2.59
CA PRO A 73 0.58 -26.86 -3.29
C PRO A 73 1.25 -25.99 -4.35
N ALA A 74 0.53 -25.01 -4.89
CA ALA A 74 1.01 -24.09 -5.91
C ALA A 74 1.24 -22.66 -5.37
N TYR A 75 1.11 -22.42 -4.06
CA TYR A 75 1.45 -21.13 -3.49
C TYR A 75 2.94 -20.78 -3.77
N PRO A 76 3.27 -19.55 -4.21
CA PRO A 76 2.41 -18.35 -4.30
C PRO A 76 1.67 -18.13 -5.63
N GLU A 77 1.77 -19.03 -6.60
CA GLU A 77 1.01 -18.98 -7.88
C GLU A 77 -0.50 -19.16 -7.68
N THR A 78 -0.90 -19.68 -6.53
CA THR A 78 -2.29 -19.70 -6.08
C THR A 78 -2.37 -19.13 -4.68
N PRO A 79 -3.46 -18.42 -4.33
CA PRO A 79 -3.61 -17.85 -3.00
C PRO A 79 -3.56 -18.95 -1.92
N PRO A 80 -3.15 -18.60 -0.70
CA PRO A 80 -3.18 -19.53 0.42
C PRO A 80 -4.64 -19.81 0.80
N LEU A 81 -4.86 -20.91 1.51
CA LEU A 81 -6.12 -21.09 2.21
C LEU A 81 -6.19 -20.07 3.35
N LEU A 82 -7.26 -19.29 3.40
CA LEU A 82 -7.49 -18.25 4.40
C LEU A 82 -8.82 -18.48 5.11
N ARG A 83 -8.81 -18.37 6.45
CA ARG A 83 -10.00 -18.34 7.29
C ARG A 83 -9.82 -17.29 8.40
N CYS A 84 -10.71 -16.32 8.46
CA CYS A 84 -10.79 -15.36 9.57
C CYS A 84 -11.64 -15.91 10.71
N ARG A 85 -11.24 -15.63 11.95
CA ARG A 85 -12.05 -15.90 13.15
C ARG A 85 -11.94 -14.79 14.18
N SER A 86 -12.98 -14.67 14.99
CA SER A 86 -12.97 -13.80 16.17
C SER A 86 -12.22 -14.52 17.29
N ILE A 87 -11.08 -13.98 17.70
CA ILE A 87 -10.45 -14.36 18.98
C ILE A 87 -11.19 -13.63 20.09
N GLU A 88 -11.46 -12.34 19.87
CA GLU A 88 -12.17 -11.48 20.82
C GLU A 88 -12.85 -10.31 20.09
N GLY A 89 -14.09 -9.98 20.45
CA GLY A 89 -14.69 -8.68 20.10
C GLY A 89 -15.10 -8.46 18.63
N LEU A 90 -14.96 -9.43 17.72
CA LEU A 90 -15.50 -9.33 16.35
C LEU A 90 -16.82 -10.10 16.16
N PHE A 91 -17.73 -9.50 15.39
CA PHE A 91 -19.01 -10.09 14.97
C PHE A 91 -18.90 -10.86 13.65
N ASP A 92 -19.81 -11.80 13.39
CA ASP A 92 -19.80 -12.61 12.17
C ASP A 92 -19.85 -11.79 10.88
N LYS A 93 -20.62 -10.68 10.87
CA LYS A 93 -20.69 -9.77 9.71
C LYS A 93 -19.32 -9.16 9.39
N GLU A 94 -18.60 -8.77 10.43
CA GLU A 94 -17.27 -8.18 10.33
C GLU A 94 -16.26 -9.21 9.82
N LEU A 95 -16.36 -10.46 10.29
CA LEU A 95 -15.54 -11.56 9.79
C LEU A 95 -15.75 -11.82 8.29
N VAL A 96 -16.99 -11.73 7.81
CA VAL A 96 -17.29 -11.85 6.37
C VAL A 96 -16.66 -10.70 5.60
N GLU A 97 -16.84 -9.45 6.06
CA GLU A 97 -16.28 -8.25 5.41
C GLU A 97 -14.76 -8.33 5.28
N VAL A 98 -14.04 -8.61 6.37
CA VAL A 98 -12.58 -8.71 6.33
C VAL A 98 -12.11 -9.91 5.51
N THR A 99 -12.83 -11.04 5.53
CA THR A 99 -12.48 -12.19 4.70
C THR A 99 -12.60 -11.88 3.21
N ASP A 100 -13.66 -11.18 2.80
CA ASP A 100 -13.88 -10.81 1.40
C ASP A 100 -12.85 -9.77 0.92
N LEU A 101 -12.50 -8.81 1.79
CA LEU A 101 -11.42 -7.84 1.55
C LEU A 101 -10.09 -8.57 1.30
N LEU A 102 -9.67 -9.43 2.23
CA LEU A 102 -8.39 -10.13 2.15
C LEU A 102 -8.33 -11.09 0.97
N ARG A 103 -9.44 -11.75 0.62
CA ARG A 103 -9.50 -12.62 -0.56
C ARG A 103 -9.29 -11.82 -1.85
N THR A 104 -9.94 -10.66 -1.95
CA THR A 104 -9.77 -9.77 -3.10
C THR A 104 -8.32 -9.26 -3.19
N HIS A 105 -7.71 -8.92 -2.06
CA HIS A 105 -6.31 -8.50 -2.03
C HIS A 105 -5.36 -9.63 -2.44
N ALA A 106 -5.59 -10.86 -1.97
CA ALA A 106 -4.79 -12.03 -2.32
C ALA A 106 -4.75 -12.31 -3.83
N GLU A 107 -5.85 -12.07 -4.55
CA GLU A 107 -5.90 -12.23 -6.01
C GLU A 107 -4.93 -11.29 -6.75
N GLY A 108 -4.67 -10.10 -6.20
CA GLY A 108 -3.72 -9.13 -6.76
C GLY A 108 -2.25 -9.42 -6.46
N LEU A 109 -1.98 -10.30 -5.50
CA LEU A 109 -0.62 -10.63 -5.02
C LEU A 109 -0.13 -12.00 -5.54
N VAL A 110 -0.92 -12.69 -6.36
CA VAL A 110 -0.53 -13.96 -6.97
C VAL A 110 0.80 -13.84 -7.70
N GLY A 111 1.69 -14.82 -7.48
CA GLY A 111 3.05 -14.85 -8.03
C GLY A 111 4.12 -14.33 -7.07
N MET A 112 3.75 -13.90 -5.85
CA MET A 112 4.70 -13.59 -4.78
C MET A 112 4.19 -14.01 -3.40
N ALA A 113 5.12 -14.16 -2.45
CA ALA A 113 4.79 -14.35 -1.04
C ALA A 113 3.93 -13.17 -0.54
N MET A 114 2.76 -13.47 0.02
CA MET A 114 1.71 -12.48 0.32
C MET A 114 1.15 -12.58 1.74
N ILE A 115 1.58 -13.54 2.57
CA ILE A 115 1.00 -13.73 3.91
C ILE A 115 1.20 -12.48 4.76
N PHE A 116 2.39 -11.88 4.73
CA PHE A 116 2.68 -10.66 5.48
C PHE A 116 1.81 -9.50 5.01
N ASP A 117 1.67 -9.28 3.70
CA ASP A 117 0.83 -8.22 3.15
C ASP A 117 -0.65 -8.39 3.55
N LEU A 118 -1.16 -9.62 3.57
CA LEU A 118 -2.52 -9.92 4.04
C LEU A 118 -2.69 -9.64 5.53
N VAL A 119 -1.67 -9.91 6.35
CA VAL A 119 -1.67 -9.57 7.78
C VAL A 119 -1.66 -8.04 7.97
N THR A 120 -0.85 -7.33 7.19
CA THR A 120 -0.81 -5.87 7.20
C THR A 120 -2.15 -5.26 6.81
N GLU A 121 -2.76 -5.74 5.72
CA GLU A 121 -4.09 -5.28 5.27
C GLU A 121 -5.16 -5.54 6.35
N ALA A 122 -5.11 -6.70 7.01
CA ALA A 122 -6.02 -7.01 8.11
C ALA A 122 -5.81 -6.09 9.32
N LYS A 123 -4.56 -5.70 9.60
CA LYS A 123 -4.22 -4.75 10.66
C LYS A 123 -4.78 -3.37 10.35
N GLU A 124 -4.62 -2.88 9.11
CA GLU A 124 -5.20 -1.61 8.67
C GLU A 124 -6.73 -1.62 8.77
N TRP A 125 -7.37 -2.73 8.38
CA TRP A 125 -8.81 -2.90 8.54
C TRP A 125 -9.24 -2.85 10.02
N MET A 126 -8.51 -3.53 10.91
CA MET A 126 -8.76 -3.49 12.35
C MET A 126 -8.58 -2.08 12.94
N ARG A 127 -7.60 -1.32 12.46
CA ARG A 127 -7.37 0.08 12.85
C ARG A 127 -8.51 0.99 12.44
N GLY A 128 -8.91 0.91 11.17
CA GLY A 128 -10.07 1.64 10.66
C GLY A 128 -11.36 1.32 11.42
N ARG A 129 -11.57 0.03 11.74
CA ARG A 129 -12.70 -0.42 12.57
C ARG A 129 -12.69 0.19 13.97
N ALA A 130 -11.54 0.22 14.62
CA ALA A 130 -11.36 0.78 15.96
C ALA A 130 -11.30 2.33 15.98
N GLY A 131 -11.40 2.98 14.81
CA GLY A 131 -11.28 4.42 14.70
C GLY A 131 -9.90 4.95 15.08
N VAL A 132 -8.87 4.09 15.07
CA VAL A 132 -7.49 4.48 15.34
C VAL A 132 -7.02 5.27 14.13
N VAL A 133 -6.83 6.57 14.32
CA VAL A 133 -6.27 7.44 13.30
C VAL A 133 -4.78 7.49 13.54
N ASP A 134 -3.97 7.06 12.56
CA ASP A 134 -2.57 7.43 12.56
C ASP A 134 -2.50 8.94 12.54
N VAL A 135 -2.07 9.51 13.66
CA VAL A 135 -1.44 10.82 13.61
C VAL A 135 -0.16 10.60 12.84
N VAL A 136 -0.26 10.66 11.50
CA VAL A 136 0.91 10.78 10.65
C VAL A 136 1.52 12.11 11.06
N GLU A 137 2.49 12.05 11.97
CA GLU A 137 3.40 13.16 12.16
C GLU A 137 4.04 13.39 10.79
N GLU A 138 3.59 14.43 10.10
CA GLU A 138 4.15 14.83 8.82
C GLU A 138 5.62 15.13 9.08
N THR A 139 6.49 14.17 8.73
CA THR A 139 7.92 14.37 8.93
C THR A 139 8.34 15.54 8.05
N PRO A 140 9.32 16.36 8.47
CA PRO A 140 9.81 17.46 7.65
C PRO A 140 10.27 16.98 6.26
N GLU A 141 10.69 15.73 6.13
CA GLU A 141 11.07 15.07 4.88
C GLU A 141 9.86 14.78 3.97
N MET A 142 8.73 14.33 4.54
CA MET A 142 7.47 14.12 3.80
C MET A 142 6.87 15.44 3.33
N LEU A 143 6.91 16.48 4.17
CA LEU A 143 6.51 17.84 3.80
C LEU A 143 7.41 18.40 2.69
N GLN A 144 8.73 18.22 2.82
CA GLN A 144 9.68 18.70 1.81
C GLN A 144 9.49 18.00 0.46
N ARG A 145 9.29 16.67 0.44
CA ARG A 145 9.01 15.93 -0.80
C ARG A 145 7.73 16.42 -1.48
N ARG A 146 6.67 16.66 -0.71
CA ARG A 146 5.40 17.24 -1.21
C ARG A 146 5.59 18.62 -1.83
N LEU A 147 6.36 19.50 -1.16
CA LEU A 147 6.66 20.84 -1.66
C LEU A 147 7.52 20.81 -2.94
N GLU A 148 8.47 19.87 -3.03
CA GLU A 148 9.30 19.67 -4.22
C GLU A 148 8.46 19.18 -5.41
N GLU A 149 7.59 18.18 -5.19
CA GLU A 149 6.64 17.68 -6.20
C GLU A 149 5.73 18.80 -6.72
N GLU A 150 5.13 19.60 -5.83
CA GLU A 150 4.28 20.74 -6.22
C GLU A 150 5.06 21.82 -6.98
N ALA A 151 6.31 22.10 -6.57
CA ALA A 151 7.18 23.04 -7.28
C ALA A 151 7.54 22.54 -8.69
N GLU A 152 7.80 21.23 -8.85
CA GLU A 152 8.05 20.62 -10.15
C GLU A 152 6.82 20.66 -11.05
N GLU A 153 5.63 20.38 -10.51
CA GLU A 153 4.37 20.48 -11.25
C GLU A 153 4.11 21.92 -11.71
N ARG A 154 4.34 22.90 -10.83
CA ARG A 154 4.21 24.32 -11.16
C ARG A 154 5.20 24.74 -12.25
N LEU A 155 6.45 24.27 -12.18
CA LEU A 155 7.47 24.55 -13.18
C LEU A 155 7.13 23.88 -14.53
N LYS A 156 6.60 22.66 -14.50
CA LYS A 156 6.12 21.93 -15.68
C LYS A 156 4.94 22.65 -16.32
N ALA A 157 4.00 23.15 -15.53
CA ALA A 157 2.88 23.97 -16.00
C ALA A 157 3.36 25.28 -16.64
N MET A 158 4.32 25.98 -16.02
CA MET A 158 4.92 27.19 -16.61
C MET A 158 5.63 26.90 -17.94
N ARG A 159 6.37 25.79 -18.04
CA ARG A 159 7.00 25.36 -19.30
C ARG A 159 5.98 24.98 -20.37
N ALA A 160 4.87 24.36 -19.99
CA ALA A 160 3.80 23.97 -20.91
C ALA A 160 3.02 25.17 -21.47
N VAL A 161 2.81 26.22 -20.65
CA VAL A 161 2.16 27.47 -21.09
C VAL A 161 3.08 28.30 -21.98
N GLY A 162 4.40 28.25 -21.75
CA GLY A 162 5.38 29.07 -22.45
C GLY A 162 5.24 30.56 -22.10
N THR A 163 6.08 31.41 -22.69
CA THR A 163 5.95 32.87 -22.54
C THR A 163 5.10 33.41 -23.69
N PRO A 164 3.95 34.06 -23.43
CA PRO A 164 3.12 34.61 -24.49
C PRO A 164 3.91 35.70 -25.24
N VAL A 165 3.97 35.58 -26.57
CA VAL A 165 4.60 36.58 -27.42
C VAL A 165 3.70 37.81 -27.50
N THR A 166 4.06 38.84 -26.75
CA THR A 166 3.42 40.17 -26.83
C THR A 166 4.10 41.04 -27.91
N ALA A 167 3.45 42.11 -28.36
CA ALA A 167 4.04 43.04 -29.33
C ALA A 167 5.41 43.57 -28.88
N GLU A 168 5.54 43.96 -27.61
CA GLU A 168 6.83 44.37 -27.02
C GLU A 168 7.86 43.24 -26.99
N SER A 169 7.45 42.01 -26.66
CA SER A 169 8.37 40.85 -26.66
C SER A 169 8.84 40.51 -28.07
N PHE A 170 7.96 40.68 -29.06
CA PHE A 170 8.26 40.47 -30.47
C PHE A 170 9.19 41.55 -31.02
N GLU A 171 8.97 42.82 -30.67
CA GLU A 171 9.88 43.93 -31.05
C GLU A 171 11.27 43.75 -30.42
N ALA A 172 11.34 43.38 -29.15
CA ALA A 172 12.62 43.10 -28.47
C ALA A 172 13.36 41.91 -29.09
N TRP A 173 12.64 40.84 -29.45
CA TRP A 173 13.21 39.70 -30.18
C TRP A 173 13.68 40.11 -31.58
N THR A 174 12.86 40.86 -32.31
CA THR A 174 13.16 41.34 -33.67
C THR A 174 14.41 42.22 -33.67
N ALA A 175 14.52 43.17 -32.74
CA ALA A 175 15.69 44.03 -32.62
C ALA A 175 16.99 43.24 -32.36
N ARG A 176 16.91 42.17 -31.56
CA ARG A 176 18.06 41.27 -31.33
C ARG A 176 18.40 40.45 -32.57
N PHE A 177 17.39 39.90 -33.25
CA PHE A 177 17.58 39.11 -34.46
C PHE A 177 18.18 39.95 -35.61
N GLU A 178 17.71 41.18 -35.80
CA GLU A 178 18.22 42.10 -36.81
C GLU A 178 19.67 42.52 -36.51
N ALA A 179 20.03 42.67 -35.22
CA ALA A 179 21.40 42.95 -34.81
C ALA A 179 22.36 41.77 -35.02
N GLU A 180 21.90 40.52 -34.83
CA GLU A 180 22.73 39.32 -34.99
C GLU A 180 22.88 38.89 -36.46
N THR A 181 21.83 39.06 -37.28
CA THR A 181 21.82 38.58 -38.67
C THR A 181 22.13 39.68 -39.70
N GLY A 182 22.06 40.95 -39.31
CA GLY A 182 22.25 42.09 -40.21
C GLY A 182 21.17 42.24 -41.28
N VAL A 183 20.09 41.46 -41.21
CA VAL A 183 18.95 41.49 -42.13
C VAL A 183 17.77 42.09 -41.40
N ALA A 184 17.29 43.25 -41.87
CA ALA A 184 16.06 43.85 -41.37
C ALA A 184 14.85 42.99 -41.74
N ALA A 185 14.12 42.47 -40.75
CA ALA A 185 12.92 41.66 -40.94
C ALA A 185 11.70 42.49 -41.40
N SER A 186 11.81 43.82 -41.31
CA SER A 186 10.75 44.80 -41.54
C SER A 186 10.26 44.99 -43.00
N ALA A 187 10.64 44.15 -43.96
CA ALA A 187 10.28 44.38 -45.37
C ALA A 187 9.00 43.66 -45.88
N ALA A 188 8.32 42.81 -45.10
CA ALA A 188 7.28 41.92 -45.66
C ALA A 188 5.84 42.04 -45.11
N ALA A 189 5.57 42.81 -44.05
CA ALA A 189 4.21 42.87 -43.46
C ALA A 189 3.35 44.05 -43.98
N ALA A 190 3.73 44.71 -45.07
CA ALA A 190 2.96 45.82 -45.65
C ALA A 190 2.09 45.41 -46.87
N ALA A 191 1.90 44.12 -47.13
CA ALA A 191 1.01 43.68 -48.20
C ALA A 191 0.39 42.30 -47.94
N ARG A 192 -0.68 42.25 -47.13
CA ARG A 192 -1.98 41.62 -47.43
C ARG A 192 -2.87 41.49 -46.20
#